data_AF-B8HIQ6-F1
#
_entry.id   AF-B8HIQ6-F1
#
_cell.length_a   1.000
_cell.length_b   1.000
_cell.length_c   1.000
_cell.angle_alpha   90.00
_cell.angle_beta   90.00
_cell.angle_gamma   90.00
#
_symmetry.space_group_name_H-M   'P 1'
#
loop_
_entity.id
_entity.type
_entity.pdbx_description
1 polymer ?
#
loop_
_entity_poly.entity_id
_entity_poly.type
_entity_poly.pdbx_seq_one_letter_code
_entity_poly.pdbx_strand_id
1 'polypeptide(L)'
;METQKLPAFDINHHRYVAQKAKEGRAHQHMLEASQEALLAEVERLTYLISPAKLKQPAIGEQVEASTVVAVIAALAKQPRNAAVLVEYYGSKSHPGEISSYRGYHDELRIGPQGREPKTVADVLKDLRRFRKNGITGYKGGDYPVTDSTGLWVAYYGESSHQHVAGIRVDGGVVVIATEERDW
;
A
#
# COMPACT_ATOMS: atom_id res chain seq x y z
N MET A 1 36.91 -68.60 -45.83
CA MET A 1 36.98 -67.15 -45.53
C MET A 1 35.64 -66.55 -45.88
N GLU A 2 34.77 -66.35 -44.89
CA GLU A 2 33.49 -65.67 -45.07
C GLU A 2 33.73 -64.16 -45.10
N THR A 3 33.41 -63.52 -46.22
CA THR A 3 33.42 -62.08 -46.37
C THR A 3 32.22 -61.49 -45.66
N GLN A 4 32.46 -60.91 -44.49
CA GLN A 4 31.47 -60.17 -43.73
C GLN A 4 31.00 -58.96 -44.55
N LYS A 5 29.77 -59.02 -45.10
CA LYS A 5 29.15 -57.90 -45.81
C LYS A 5 28.88 -56.78 -44.81
N LEU A 6 29.53 -55.64 -44.97
CA LEU A 6 29.22 -54.43 -44.22
C LEU A 6 27.81 -53.94 -44.58
N PRO A 7 27.02 -53.46 -43.60
CA PRO A 7 25.69 -52.93 -43.88
C PRO A 7 25.79 -51.72 -44.81
N ALA A 8 24.89 -51.69 -45.80
CA ALA A 8 24.81 -50.59 -46.75
C ALA A 8 24.52 -49.27 -46.01
N PHE A 9 25.32 -48.25 -46.29
CA PHE A 9 25.21 -46.93 -45.70
C PHE A 9 23.94 -46.23 -46.24
N ASP A 10 22.92 -46.09 -45.40
CA ASP A 10 21.67 -45.39 -45.76
C ASP A 10 21.83 -43.87 -45.57
N ILE A 11 22.12 -43.20 -46.67
CA ILE A 11 22.24 -41.73 -46.76
C ILE A 11 20.98 -41.01 -46.27
N ASN A 12 19.79 -41.59 -46.42
CA ASN A 12 18.54 -40.94 -46.03
C ASN A 12 18.35 -40.92 -44.51
N HIS A 13 18.75 -41.99 -43.83
CA HIS A 13 18.74 -42.04 -42.36
C HIS A 13 19.66 -40.98 -41.76
N HIS A 14 20.88 -40.83 -42.30
CA HIS A 14 21.83 -39.82 -41.82
C HIS A 14 21.35 -38.37 -42.06
N ARG A 15 20.70 -38.09 -43.20
CA ARG A 15 20.09 -36.77 -43.46
C ARG A 15 18.95 -36.45 -42.49
N TYR A 16 18.10 -37.44 -42.18
CA TYR A 16 17.01 -37.29 -41.22
C TYR A 16 17.53 -36.99 -39.80
N VAL A 17 18.55 -37.73 -39.33
CA VAL A 17 19.17 -37.51 -38.01
C VAL A 17 19.84 -36.13 -37.93
N ALA A 18 20.53 -35.69 -38.98
CA ALA A 18 21.17 -34.37 -39.01
C ALA A 18 20.14 -33.22 -38.97
N GLN A 19 19.00 -33.37 -39.66
CA GLN A 19 17.92 -32.39 -39.63
C GLN A 19 17.26 -32.30 -38.24
N LYS A 20 16.94 -33.43 -37.62
CA LYS A 20 16.38 -33.46 -36.25
C LYS A 20 17.35 -32.88 -35.22
N ALA A 21 18.65 -33.10 -35.36
CA ALA A 21 19.67 -32.49 -34.51
C ALA A 21 19.81 -30.97 -34.71
N LYS A 22 19.44 -30.43 -35.88
CA LYS A 22 19.40 -28.99 -36.16
C LYS A 22 18.13 -28.36 -35.60
N GLU A 23 16.99 -29.03 -35.74
CA GLU A 23 15.70 -28.63 -35.15
C GLU A 23 15.76 -28.60 -33.62
N GLY A 24 16.38 -29.61 -32.98
CA GLY A 24 16.57 -29.65 -31.53
C GLY A 24 17.45 -28.50 -31.02
N ARG A 25 18.52 -28.17 -31.74
CA ARG A 25 19.37 -27.00 -31.43
C ARG A 25 18.61 -25.69 -31.58
N ALA A 26 17.80 -25.53 -32.63
CA ALA A 26 16.98 -24.33 -32.79
C ALA A 26 15.96 -24.16 -31.65
N HIS A 27 15.33 -25.26 -31.21
CA HIS A 27 14.39 -25.23 -30.08
C HIS A 27 15.10 -24.86 -28.77
N GLN A 28 16.28 -25.42 -28.51
CA GLN A 28 17.05 -25.12 -27.31
C GLN A 28 17.50 -23.66 -27.26
N HIS A 29 17.97 -23.10 -28.39
CA HIS A 29 18.31 -21.69 -28.49
C HIS A 29 17.11 -20.76 -28.24
N MET A 30 15.90 -21.12 -28.69
CA MET A 30 14.69 -20.32 -28.43
C MET A 30 14.29 -20.35 -26.94
N LEU A 31 14.46 -21.49 -26.27
CA LEU A 31 14.19 -21.60 -24.84
C LEU A 31 15.17 -20.77 -24.02
N GLU A 32 16.46 -20.82 -24.34
CA GLU A 32 17.51 -20.03 -23.68
C GLU A 32 17.24 -18.52 -23.85
N ALA A 33 16.95 -18.06 -25.08
CA ALA A 33 16.62 -16.65 -25.34
C ALA A 33 15.34 -16.19 -24.59
N SER A 34 14.34 -17.07 -24.45
CA SER A 34 13.12 -16.76 -23.70
C SER A 34 13.39 -16.67 -22.19
N GLN A 35 14.26 -17.53 -21.66
CA GLN A 35 14.66 -17.48 -20.25
C GLN A 35 15.47 -16.22 -19.94
N GLU A 36 16.41 -15.84 -20.81
CA GLU A 36 17.18 -14.60 -20.67
C GLU A 36 16.27 -13.36 -20.71
N ALA A 37 15.30 -13.32 -21.62
CA ALA A 37 14.33 -12.23 -21.69
C ALA A 37 13.45 -12.15 -20.43
N LEU A 38 13.03 -13.30 -19.88
CA LEU A 38 12.25 -13.36 -18.65
C LEU A 38 13.08 -12.89 -17.45
N LEU A 39 14.34 -13.33 -17.34
CA LEU A 39 15.27 -12.90 -16.29
C LEU A 39 15.54 -11.40 -16.37
N ALA A 40 15.76 -10.85 -17.57
CA ALA A 40 15.94 -9.42 -17.77
C ALA A 40 14.71 -8.60 -17.35
N GLU A 41 13.49 -9.09 -17.62
CA GLU A 41 12.26 -8.42 -17.20
C GLU A 41 12.05 -8.54 -15.67
N VAL A 42 12.36 -9.69 -15.08
CA VAL A 42 12.35 -9.86 -13.62
C VAL A 42 13.37 -8.93 -12.96
N GLU A 43 14.58 -8.80 -13.49
CA GLU A 43 15.59 -7.86 -12.99
C GLU A 43 15.13 -6.40 -13.14
N ARG A 44 14.55 -6.04 -14.29
CA ARG A 44 13.98 -4.71 -14.52
C ARG A 44 12.87 -4.40 -13.52
N LEU A 45 11.94 -5.32 -13.31
CA LEU A 45 10.85 -5.16 -12.35
C LEU A 45 11.38 -5.11 -10.92
N THR A 46 12.33 -5.99 -10.58
CA THR A 46 13.03 -6.00 -9.29
C THR A 46 13.78 -4.69 -9.05
N TYR A 47 14.35 -4.07 -10.08
CA TYR A 47 14.98 -2.76 -10.01
C TYR A 47 13.99 -1.63 -9.82
N LEU A 48 12.83 -1.67 -10.49
CA LEU A 48 11.75 -0.69 -10.34
C LEU A 48 11.09 -0.75 -8.96
N ILE A 49 10.98 -1.94 -8.38
CA ILE A 49 10.52 -2.15 -7.00
C ILE A 49 11.68 -2.18 -6.00
N SER A 50 12.93 -2.01 -6.45
CA SER A 50 14.09 -2.08 -5.57
C SER A 50 14.06 -0.89 -4.62
N PRO A 51 14.00 -1.13 -3.30
CA PRO A 51 14.01 -0.07 -2.31
C PRO A 51 15.33 0.71 -2.26
N ALA A 52 16.33 0.36 -3.08
CA ALA A 52 17.66 0.98 -3.08
C ALA A 52 17.75 2.32 -3.84
N LYS A 53 16.76 2.68 -4.68
CA LYS A 53 16.72 4.00 -5.37
C LYS A 53 15.60 4.93 -4.92
N LEU A 54 14.61 4.41 -4.21
CA LEU A 54 13.88 5.25 -3.28
C LEU A 54 14.84 5.42 -2.11
N LYS A 55 15.47 6.59 -1.95
CA LYS A 55 15.91 6.99 -0.61
C LYS A 55 14.70 6.72 0.27
N GLN A 56 14.70 5.64 1.05
CA GLN A 56 13.70 5.48 2.09
C GLN A 56 13.88 6.75 2.90
N PRO A 57 12.93 7.70 2.89
CA PRO A 57 13.04 8.81 3.78
C PRO A 57 13.19 8.16 5.16
N ALA A 58 14.25 8.54 5.89
CA ALA A 58 14.34 8.22 7.31
C ALA A 58 12.94 8.42 7.88
N ILE A 59 12.42 7.41 8.61
CA ILE A 59 11.06 7.37 9.20
C ILE A 59 10.55 8.80 9.33
N GLY A 60 9.62 9.18 8.45
CA GLY A 60 9.41 10.59 8.10
C GLY A 60 9.20 11.44 9.35
N GLU A 61 9.81 12.63 9.36
CA GLU A 61 9.57 13.64 10.38
C GLU A 61 8.07 13.75 10.63
N GLN A 62 7.66 13.42 11.87
CA GLN A 62 6.26 13.49 12.25
C GLN A 62 5.85 14.95 12.36
N VAL A 63 4.78 15.31 11.65
CA VAL A 63 4.14 16.61 11.81
C VAL A 63 3.06 16.47 12.87
N GLU A 64 3.29 17.11 14.02
CA GLU A 64 2.31 17.19 15.10
C GLU A 64 0.99 17.78 14.59
N ALA A 65 -0.09 17.04 14.80
CA ALA A 65 -1.41 17.36 14.28
C ALA A 65 -2.49 16.67 15.11
N SER A 66 -2.81 17.25 16.25
CA SER A 66 -3.67 16.64 17.26
C SER A 66 -5.16 17.03 17.13
N THR A 67 -5.49 18.09 16.37
CA THR A 67 -6.87 18.52 16.12
C THR A 67 -7.30 18.26 14.68
N VAL A 68 -8.61 18.24 14.43
CA VAL A 68 -9.17 18.06 13.08
C VAL A 68 -8.59 19.06 12.07
N VAL A 69 -8.44 20.33 12.46
CA VAL A 69 -7.90 21.38 11.57
C VAL A 69 -6.41 21.18 11.33
N ALA A 70 -5.64 20.81 12.35
CA ALA A 70 -4.22 20.50 12.19
C ALA A 70 -4.00 19.30 11.26
N VAL A 71 -4.81 18.25 11.41
CA VAL A 71 -4.78 17.06 10.54
C VAL A 71 -5.14 17.41 9.10
N ILE A 72 -6.18 18.24 8.87
CA ILE A 72 -6.52 18.72 7.52
C ILE A 72 -5.33 19.49 6.92
N ALA A 73 -4.68 20.36 7.68
CA ALA A 73 -3.54 21.14 7.22
C ALA A 73 -2.33 20.26 6.89
N ALA A 74 -2.04 19.25 7.72
CA ALA A 74 -0.96 18.30 7.51
C ALA A 74 -1.21 17.41 6.28
N LEU A 75 -2.42 16.86 6.13
CA LEU A 75 -2.82 16.05 4.98
C LEU A 75 -2.84 16.87 3.68
N ALA A 76 -3.23 18.14 3.72
CA ALA A 76 -3.27 19.00 2.53
C ALA A 76 -1.89 19.28 1.91
N LYS A 77 -0.81 19.05 2.67
CA LYS A 77 0.58 19.14 2.18
C LYS A 77 1.05 17.86 1.49
N GLN A 78 0.30 16.76 1.61
CA GLN A 78 0.67 15.46 1.04
C GLN A 78 0.12 15.28 -0.39
N PRO A 79 0.70 14.38 -1.21
CA PRO A 79 0.17 14.05 -2.52
C PRO A 79 -1.27 13.52 -2.41
N ARG A 80 -2.19 14.10 -3.20
CA ARG A 80 -3.64 13.82 -3.09
C ARG A 80 -4.00 12.35 -3.32
N ASN A 81 -3.23 11.65 -4.13
CA ASN A 81 -3.43 10.24 -4.48
C ASN A 81 -2.62 9.27 -3.59
N ALA A 82 -1.85 9.77 -2.62
CA ALA A 82 -1.13 8.89 -1.70
C ALA A 82 -2.13 8.10 -0.85
N ALA A 83 -1.82 6.81 -0.62
CA ALA A 83 -2.60 5.97 0.26
C ALA A 83 -2.49 6.45 1.71
N VAL A 84 -3.58 6.31 2.48
CA VAL A 84 -3.62 6.65 3.90
C VAL A 84 -3.82 5.39 4.73
N LEU A 85 -3.05 5.27 5.81
CA LEU A 85 -3.27 4.33 6.90
C LEU A 85 -3.48 5.09 8.21
N VAL A 86 -4.19 4.46 9.13
CA VAL A 86 -4.32 4.90 10.52
C VAL A 86 -3.63 3.92 11.43
N GLU A 87 -2.97 4.43 12.46
CA GLU A 87 -2.35 3.63 13.50
C GLU A 87 -3.36 3.41 14.65
N TYR A 88 -3.40 2.19 15.18
CA TYR A 88 -4.25 1.79 16.29
C TYR A 88 -3.56 0.72 17.12
N TYR A 89 -3.14 1.05 18.35
CA TYR A 89 -2.32 0.17 19.20
C TYR A 89 -1.13 -0.45 18.45
N GLY A 90 -0.40 0.36 17.69
CA GLY A 90 0.77 -0.05 16.90
C GLY A 90 0.47 -0.83 15.62
N SER A 91 -0.79 -1.19 15.36
CA SER A 91 -1.21 -1.79 14.10
C SER A 91 -1.62 -0.72 13.09
N LYS A 92 -1.38 -0.94 11.80
CA LYS A 92 -1.77 -0.02 10.72
C LYS A 92 -2.85 -0.63 9.84
N SER A 93 -3.85 0.16 9.47
CA SER A 93 -4.99 -0.28 8.67
C SER A 93 -5.57 0.87 7.85
N HIS A 94 -6.47 0.54 6.91
CA HIS A 94 -7.17 1.59 6.16
C HIS A 94 -8.13 2.37 7.05
N PRO A 95 -8.24 3.71 6.87
CA PRO A 95 -9.21 4.52 7.58
C PRO A 95 -10.64 4.13 7.19
N GLY A 96 -11.45 3.87 8.20
CA GLY A 96 -12.87 3.56 8.08
C GLY A 96 -13.74 4.81 8.06
N GLU A 97 -14.91 4.65 8.69
CA GLU A 97 -15.86 5.74 8.88
C GLU A 97 -15.32 6.79 9.87
N ILE A 98 -15.60 8.06 9.58
CA ILE A 98 -15.41 9.17 10.52
C ILE A 98 -16.76 9.46 11.18
N SER A 99 -16.82 9.42 12.51
CA SER A 99 -18.04 9.73 13.30
C SER A 99 -17.68 10.33 14.67
N SER A 100 -18.66 10.49 15.56
CA SER A 100 -18.42 11.00 16.91
C SER A 100 -17.64 9.99 17.74
N TYR A 101 -16.71 10.46 18.57
CA TYR A 101 -16.05 9.66 19.58
C TYR A 101 -16.98 9.43 20.81
N ARG A 102 -16.89 8.27 21.46
CA ARG A 102 -17.80 7.95 22.58
C ARG A 102 -17.38 8.63 23.89
N GLY A 103 -16.08 8.86 24.09
CA GLY A 103 -15.56 9.52 25.29
C GLY A 103 -15.87 11.03 25.34
N TYR A 104 -15.83 11.69 24.18
CA TYR A 104 -16.05 13.13 24.03
C TYR A 104 -17.01 13.36 22.86
N HIS A 105 -18.25 13.75 23.15
CA HIS A 105 -19.34 13.80 22.16
C HIS A 105 -19.17 14.87 21.09
N ASP A 106 -18.33 15.87 21.36
CA ASP A 106 -17.94 16.97 20.49
C ASP A 106 -16.64 16.69 19.71
N GLU A 107 -16.08 15.48 19.82
CA GLU A 107 -14.86 15.07 19.13
C GLU A 107 -15.08 13.99 18.08
N LEU A 108 -14.16 13.93 17.10
CA LEU A 108 -14.24 13.00 15.98
C LEU A 108 -13.42 11.73 16.26
N ARG A 109 -13.87 10.61 15.72
CA ARG A 109 -13.10 9.37 15.60
C ARG A 109 -12.96 8.93 14.15
N ILE A 110 -11.85 8.30 13.81
CA ILE A 110 -11.65 7.52 12.59
C ILE A 110 -11.65 6.02 12.97
N GLY A 111 -12.46 5.21 12.31
CA GLY A 111 -12.44 3.76 12.52
C GLY A 111 -11.16 3.09 11.98
N PRO A 112 -10.47 2.22 12.71
CA PRO A 112 -9.25 1.54 12.26
C PRO A 112 -9.48 0.29 11.39
N GLN A 113 -10.62 0.15 10.71
CA GLN A 113 -10.92 -1.01 9.85
C GLN A 113 -11.78 -0.61 8.63
N GLY A 114 -11.25 0.31 7.83
CA GLY A 114 -11.81 0.59 6.51
C GLY A 114 -11.75 -0.65 5.62
N ARG A 115 -12.87 -1.00 4.98
CA ARG A 115 -12.92 -2.10 4.01
C ARG A 115 -12.17 -1.77 2.72
N GLU A 116 -12.20 -0.50 2.35
CA GLU A 116 -11.61 0.00 1.11
C GLU A 116 -10.41 0.89 1.41
N PRO A 117 -9.34 0.83 0.60
CA PRO A 117 -8.26 1.80 0.65
C PRO A 117 -8.78 3.22 0.43
N LYS A 118 -8.29 4.19 1.22
CA LYS A 118 -8.56 5.62 1.00
C LYS A 118 -7.28 6.35 0.66
N THR A 119 -7.41 7.34 -0.21
CA THR A 119 -6.35 8.30 -0.50
C THR A 119 -6.40 9.51 0.44
N VAL A 120 -5.36 10.33 0.42
CA VAL A 120 -5.35 11.64 1.10
C VAL A 120 -6.55 12.49 0.68
N ALA A 121 -6.90 12.49 -0.62
CA ALA A 121 -8.05 13.25 -1.12
C ALA A 121 -9.38 12.80 -0.49
N ASP A 122 -9.56 11.49 -0.28
CA ASP A 122 -10.77 10.92 0.31
C ASP A 122 -10.90 11.31 1.79
N VAL A 123 -9.82 11.14 2.55
CA VAL A 123 -9.79 11.50 3.98
C VAL A 123 -9.98 13.00 4.18
N LEU A 124 -9.33 13.85 3.36
CA LEU A 124 -9.53 15.30 3.37
C LEU A 124 -10.98 15.69 3.07
N LYS A 125 -11.61 15.03 2.11
CA LYS A 125 -13.02 15.29 1.75
C LYS A 125 -13.93 14.99 2.94
N ASP A 126 -13.73 13.84 3.60
CA ASP A 126 -14.52 13.45 4.76
C ASP A 126 -14.32 14.42 5.94
N LEU A 127 -13.08 14.73 6.31
CA LEU A 127 -12.78 15.66 7.42
C LEU A 127 -13.33 17.08 7.15
N ARG A 128 -13.18 17.58 5.93
CA ARG A 128 -13.74 18.90 5.54
C ARG A 128 -15.26 18.93 5.57
N ARG A 129 -15.92 17.80 5.25
CA ARG A 129 -17.38 17.68 5.37
C ARG A 129 -17.82 17.87 6.83
N PHE A 130 -17.20 17.16 7.76
CA PHE A 130 -17.50 17.29 9.19
C PHE A 130 -17.14 18.68 9.73
N ARG A 131 -16.01 19.24 9.31
CA ARG A 131 -15.65 20.63 9.66
C ARG A 131 -16.70 21.64 9.22
N LYS A 132 -17.30 21.47 8.05
CA LYS A 132 -18.33 22.37 7.54
C LYS A 132 -19.69 22.17 8.22
N ASN A 133 -20.08 20.92 8.45
CA ASN A 133 -21.45 20.57 8.81
C ASN A 133 -21.64 20.25 10.30
N GLY A 134 -20.56 20.15 11.08
CA GLY A 134 -20.61 19.61 12.44
C GLY A 134 -20.73 18.09 12.45
N ILE A 135 -21.04 17.55 13.62
CA ILE A 135 -21.24 16.13 13.85
C ILE A 135 -22.40 15.86 14.81
N THR A 136 -23.12 14.77 14.60
CA THR A 136 -24.07 14.24 15.58
C THR A 136 -23.34 13.35 16.59
N GLY A 137 -23.44 13.68 17.89
CA GLY A 137 -22.79 12.95 18.96
C GLY A 137 -23.33 11.52 19.15
N TYR A 138 -22.57 10.67 19.83
CA TYR A 138 -22.93 9.25 20.03
C TYR A 138 -24.28 9.05 20.73
N LYS A 139 -24.65 9.98 21.63
CA LYS A 139 -25.97 10.00 22.31
C LYS A 139 -26.99 10.93 21.66
N GLY A 140 -26.73 11.35 20.42
CA GLY A 140 -27.46 12.42 19.74
C GLY A 140 -26.92 13.80 20.06
N GLY A 141 -27.60 14.82 19.54
CA GLY A 141 -27.17 16.23 19.60
C GLY A 141 -26.20 16.59 18.50
N ASP A 142 -26.27 17.84 18.03
CA ASP A 142 -25.39 18.36 16.98
C ASP A 142 -24.30 19.24 17.58
N TYR A 143 -23.05 18.93 17.27
CA TYR A 143 -21.87 19.60 17.79
C TYR A 143 -21.06 20.23 16.65
N PRO A 144 -20.63 21.49 16.78
CA PRO A 144 -19.74 22.10 15.80
C PRO A 144 -18.35 21.46 15.89
N VAL A 145 -17.74 21.20 14.74
CA VAL A 145 -16.33 20.79 14.68
C VAL A 145 -15.47 22.04 14.61
N THR A 146 -14.84 22.41 15.73
CA THR A 146 -14.03 23.63 15.91
C THR A 146 -12.55 23.37 15.64
N ASP A 147 -11.71 24.42 15.78
CA ASP A 147 -10.26 24.31 15.57
C ASP A 147 -9.57 23.50 16.68
N SER A 148 -10.24 23.42 17.84
CA SER A 148 -9.81 22.67 19.01
C SER A 148 -10.40 21.27 19.09
N THR A 149 -11.29 20.87 18.17
CA THR A 149 -11.89 19.54 18.16
C THR A 149 -10.80 18.47 17.98
N GLY A 150 -10.65 17.60 18.97
CA GLY A 150 -9.75 16.46 18.93
C GLY A 150 -10.14 15.42 17.87
N LEU A 151 -9.18 14.60 17.49
CA LEU A 151 -9.37 13.49 16.58
C LEU A 151 -8.79 12.22 17.19
N TRP A 152 -9.59 11.17 17.22
CA TRP A 152 -9.24 9.87 17.79
C TRP A 152 -9.23 8.78 16.74
N VAL A 153 -8.56 7.68 17.02
CA VAL A 153 -8.73 6.42 16.27
C VAL A 153 -9.40 5.41 17.20
N ALA A 154 -10.59 4.96 16.84
CA ALA A 154 -11.40 4.08 17.70
C ALA A 154 -12.45 3.33 16.90
N TYR A 155 -12.83 2.14 17.37
CA TYR A 155 -14.03 1.47 16.89
C TYR A 155 -15.29 2.23 17.28
N TYR A 156 -16.39 1.95 16.56
CA TYR A 156 -17.67 2.53 16.92
C TYR A 156 -18.08 2.06 18.32
N GLY A 157 -18.45 3.01 19.19
CA GLY A 157 -18.85 2.72 20.56
C GLY A 157 -17.69 2.48 21.54
N GLU A 158 -16.45 2.73 21.14
CA GLU A 158 -15.26 2.54 21.98
C GLU A 158 -14.70 3.87 22.50
N SER A 159 -14.07 3.81 23.68
CA SER A 159 -13.22 4.87 24.23
C SER A 159 -11.79 4.33 24.31
N SER A 160 -11.04 4.42 23.21
CA SER A 160 -9.74 3.74 23.03
C SER A 160 -8.54 4.45 23.65
N HIS A 161 -8.69 5.75 23.97
CA HIS A 161 -7.59 6.64 24.37
C HIS A 161 -6.49 6.80 23.31
N GLN A 162 -6.72 6.34 22.07
CA GLN A 162 -5.79 6.50 20.96
C GLN A 162 -6.07 7.84 20.27
N HIS A 163 -5.44 8.89 20.78
CA HIS A 163 -5.54 10.24 20.24
C HIS A 163 -4.61 10.38 19.04
N VAL A 164 -5.02 11.11 18.00
CA VAL A 164 -4.13 11.42 16.88
C VAL A 164 -3.02 12.34 17.38
N ALA A 165 -1.77 11.93 17.20
CA ALA A 165 -0.60 12.72 17.55
C ALA A 165 -0.12 13.54 16.35
N GLY A 166 -0.14 12.94 15.15
CA GLY A 166 0.38 13.60 13.97
C GLY A 166 0.24 12.81 12.68
N ILE A 167 0.88 13.34 11.64
CA ILE A 167 0.98 12.72 10.32
C ILE A 167 2.45 12.46 10.00
N ARG A 168 2.75 11.27 9.49
CA ARG A 168 4.09 10.90 9.00
C ARG A 168 3.99 10.16 7.67
N VAL A 169 5.11 10.05 6.95
CA VAL A 169 5.18 9.37 5.66
C VAL A 169 6.13 8.18 5.76
N ASP A 170 5.61 6.99 5.49
CA ASP A 170 6.33 5.72 5.54
C ASP A 170 6.29 5.07 4.16
N GLY A 171 7.43 4.99 3.46
CA GLY A 171 7.51 4.27 2.18
C GLY A 171 6.52 4.77 1.11
N GLY A 172 6.19 6.07 1.12
CA GLY A 172 5.23 6.66 0.19
C GLY A 172 3.75 6.56 0.62
N VAL A 173 3.49 5.98 1.79
CA VAL A 173 2.15 5.93 2.41
C VAL A 173 2.07 6.98 3.51
N VAL A 174 0.96 7.69 3.58
CA VAL A 174 0.68 8.65 4.66
C VAL A 174 0.08 7.90 5.83
N VAL A 175 0.67 8.04 7.02
CA VAL A 175 0.22 7.40 8.25
C VAL A 175 -0.30 8.46 9.21
N ILE A 176 -1.54 8.30 9.66
CA ILE A 176 -2.10 9.04 10.79
C ILE A 176 -1.65 8.31 12.06
N ALA A 177 -0.67 8.90 12.75
CA ALA A 177 -0.06 8.32 13.94
C ALA A 177 -0.87 8.68 15.20
N THR A 178 -0.87 7.77 16.17
CA THR A 178 -1.60 7.93 17.42
C THR A 178 -0.68 7.85 18.62
N GLU A 179 -1.09 8.46 19.71
CA GLU A 179 -0.52 8.28 21.03
C GLU A 179 -1.62 7.87 22.02
N GLU A 180 -1.22 7.22 23.11
CA GLU A 180 -2.11 7.01 24.23
C GLU A 180 -2.23 8.31 25.02
N ARG A 181 -3.46 8.74 25.28
CA ARG A 181 -3.74 9.98 26.01
C ARG A 181 -4.77 9.73 27.09
N ASP A 182 -4.35 9.94 28.34
CA ASP A 182 -5.25 9.96 29.49
C ASP A 182 -6.19 11.18 29.41
N TRP A 183 -7.37 11.03 30.01
CA TRP A 183 -8.42 12.05 30.09
C TRP A 183 -8.05 13.26 30.97
#